data_AF-A0AAW4I0P4-F1
#
_entry.id   AF-A0AAW4I0P4-F1
#
_cell.length_a   1.000
_cell.length_b   1.000
_cell.length_c   1.000
_cell.angle_alpha   90.00
_cell.angle_beta   90.00
_cell.angle_gamma   90.00
#
_symmetry.space_group_name_H-M   'P 1'
#
loop_
_entity.id
_entity.type
_entity.pdbx_description
1 polymer ?
#
loop_
_entity_poly.entity_id
_entity_poly.type
_entity_poly.pdbx_seq_one_letter_code
_entity_poly.pdbx_strand_id
1 'polypeptide(L)' 'MAVAAYLAMWPVPIQPVAWTAPAAPGYQGVHAPNQRLAKLNIIDLKGEVGPEHIAFGKDGKLYTTVLSGS' A
#
# COMPACT_ATOMS: atom_id res chain seq x y z
N MET A 1 -50.57 -22.75 -5.71
CA MET A 1 -50.13 -23.46 -6.94
C MET A 1 -49.37 -22.56 -7.90
N ALA A 2 -49.83 -21.35 -8.21
CA ALA A 2 -49.14 -20.44 -9.14
C ALA A 2 -47.68 -20.11 -8.77
N VAL A 3 -47.39 -19.87 -7.48
CA VAL A 3 -46.01 -19.62 -7.00
C VAL A 3 -45.09 -20.82 -7.21
N ALA A 4 -45.60 -22.04 -6.96
CA ALA A 4 -44.82 -23.27 -7.15
C ALA A 4 -44.53 -23.54 -8.64
N ALA A 5 -45.51 -23.29 -9.51
CA ALA A 5 -45.35 -23.42 -10.96
C ALA A 5 -44.33 -22.40 -11.51
N TYR A 6 -44.39 -21.16 -11.04
CA TYR A 6 -43.45 -20.11 -11.41
C TYR A 6 -42.00 -20.48 -11.04
N LEU A 7 -41.77 -21.00 -9.83
CA LEU A 7 -40.43 -21.43 -9.40
C LEU A 7 -39.93 -22.66 -10.18
N ALA A 8 -40.82 -23.60 -10.53
CA ALA A 8 -40.47 -24.81 -11.27
C ALA A 8 -40.17 -24.54 -12.76
N MET A 9 -40.81 -23.52 -13.34
CA MET A 9 -40.65 -23.12 -14.74
C MET A 9 -39.65 -21.96 -14.93
N TRP A 10 -39.01 -21.52 -13.83
CA TRP A 10 -37.94 -20.54 -13.81
C TRP A 10 -36.55 -21.20 -13.66
N PRO A 11 -36.08 -22.02 -14.62
CA PRO A 11 -34.66 -22.09 -14.89
C PRO A 11 -34.42 -21.23 -16.14
N VAL A 12 -34.06 -19.96 -15.94
CA VAL A 12 -33.58 -19.13 -17.05
C VAL A 12 -32.25 -19.74 -17.50
N PRO A 13 -32.06 -20.13 -18.78
CA PRO A 13 -30.81 -20.68 -19.25
C PRO A 13 -29.72 -19.60 -19.18
N ILE A 14 -28.93 -19.62 -18.11
CA ILE A 14 -27.69 -18.84 -18.01
C ILE A 14 -26.58 -19.73 -18.52
N GLN A 15 -25.95 -19.31 -19.61
CA GLN A 15 -24.70 -19.88 -20.08
C GLN A 15 -23.56 -19.10 -19.43
N PRO A 16 -22.85 -19.67 -18.43
CA PRO A 16 -21.71 -18.98 -17.84
C PRO A 16 -20.62 -18.84 -18.91
N VAL A 17 -20.25 -17.61 -19.22
CA VAL A 17 -19.09 -17.33 -20.08
C VAL A 17 -17.90 -17.11 -19.16
N ALA A 18 -16.81 -17.85 -19.40
CA ALA A 18 -15.57 -17.64 -18.68
C ALA A 18 -15.02 -16.25 -18.98
N TRP A 19 -14.88 -15.43 -17.95
CA TRP A 19 -14.20 -14.15 -18.08
C TRP A 19 -12.69 -14.37 -18.17
N THR A 20 -12.08 -13.88 -19.25
CA THR A 20 -10.61 -13.81 -19.37
C THR A 20 -10.16 -12.43 -18.94
N ALA A 21 -9.59 -12.33 -17.74
CA ALA A 21 -9.05 -11.09 -17.25
C ALA A 21 -7.89 -10.60 -18.15
N PRO A 22 -7.83 -9.30 -18.46
CA PRO A 22 -6.68 -8.74 -19.16
C PRO A 22 -5.42 -8.83 -18.26
N ALA A 23 -4.25 -8.84 -18.89
CA ALA A 23 -2.99 -8.76 -18.15
C ALA A 23 -2.96 -7.49 -17.29
N ALA A 24 -2.49 -7.62 -16.05
CA ALA A 24 -2.34 -6.47 -15.17
C ALA A 24 -1.36 -5.48 -15.80
N PRO A 25 -1.67 -4.17 -15.83
CA PRO A 25 -0.81 -3.15 -16.43
C PRO A 25 0.53 -2.95 -15.69
N GLY A 26 0.72 -3.63 -14.55
CA GLY A 26 1.88 -3.48 -13.68
C GLY A 26 1.82 -2.20 -12.86
N TYR A 27 2.99 -1.83 -12.31
CA TYR A 27 3.16 -0.66 -11.45
C TYR A 27 3.20 0.63 -12.29
N GLN A 28 2.06 1.33 -12.38
CA GLN A 28 1.90 2.57 -13.13
C GLN A 28 1.34 3.71 -12.26
N GLY A 29 1.42 4.94 -12.76
CA GLY A 29 0.87 6.13 -12.09
C GLY A 29 1.46 6.34 -10.71
N VAL A 30 0.59 6.44 -9.69
CA VAL A 30 1.00 6.60 -8.28
C VAL A 30 1.78 5.41 -7.73
N HIS A 31 1.68 4.25 -8.37
CA HIS A 31 2.39 3.04 -7.99
C HIS A 31 3.64 2.80 -8.84
N ALA A 32 4.02 3.71 -9.74
CA ALA A 32 5.22 3.56 -10.55
C ALA A 32 6.47 3.38 -9.65
N PRO A 33 7.41 2.50 -10.02
CA PRO A 33 8.64 2.32 -9.28
C PRO A 33 9.39 3.65 -9.14
N ASN A 34 9.89 3.95 -7.93
CA ASN A 34 10.70 5.14 -7.70
C ASN A 34 11.97 4.79 -6.91
N GLN A 35 13.06 5.47 -7.27
CA GLN A 35 14.38 5.30 -6.67
C GLN A 35 14.80 6.54 -5.88
N ARG A 36 13.83 7.36 -5.43
CA ARG A 36 14.13 8.65 -4.77
C ARG A 36 14.97 8.47 -3.50
N LEU A 37 14.78 7.36 -2.81
CA LEU A 37 15.53 6.99 -1.60
C LEU A 37 16.75 6.09 -1.88
N ALA A 38 17.09 5.80 -3.14
CA ALA A 38 18.19 4.89 -3.48
C ALA A 38 19.57 5.43 -3.07
N LYS A 39 19.69 6.73 -2.82
CA LYS A 39 20.93 7.40 -2.39
C LYS A 39 20.80 8.01 -0.99
N LEU A 40 20.01 7.40 -0.12
CA LEU A 40 19.86 7.87 1.25
C LEU A 40 21.21 7.79 1.98
N ASN A 41 21.56 8.84 2.72
CA ASN A 41 22.67 8.80 3.65
C ASN A 41 22.18 8.23 4.98
N ILE A 42 22.77 7.11 5.43
CA ILE A 42 22.43 6.50 6.72
C ILE A 42 23.35 7.08 7.79
N ILE A 43 22.75 7.63 8.83
CA ILE A 43 23.47 8.14 10.00
C ILE A 43 23.35 7.08 11.10
N ASP A 44 24.48 6.53 11.53
CA ASP A 44 24.53 5.57 12.63
C ASP A 44 24.35 6.29 13.98
N LEU A 45 23.37 5.83 14.77
CA LEU A 45 23.09 6.32 16.12
C LEU A 45 23.93 5.62 17.20
N LYS A 46 24.90 4.79 16.80
CA LYS A 46 25.88 4.12 17.68
C LYS A 46 25.24 3.26 18.78
N GLY A 47 24.13 2.59 18.47
CA GLY A 47 23.42 1.70 19.39
C GLY A 47 22.27 2.34 20.15
N GLU A 48 22.02 3.64 19.95
CA GLU A 48 20.81 4.29 20.46
C GLU A 48 19.55 3.82 19.71
N VAL A 49 18.45 3.70 20.45
CA VAL A 49 17.17 3.22 19.90
C VAL A 49 16.36 4.39 19.36
N GLY A 50 16.33 4.45 18.02
CA GLY A 50 15.47 5.32 17.24
C GLY A 50 15.77 6.81 17.39
N PRO A 51 15.24 7.61 16.47
CA PRO A 51 14.74 8.93 16.79
C PRO A 51 13.22 8.93 16.80
N GLU A 52 12.58 9.27 17.91
CA GLU A 52 11.12 9.45 17.95
C GLU A 52 10.70 10.70 17.16
N HIS A 53 11.57 11.72 17.16
CA HIS A 53 11.33 12.99 16.49
C HIS A 53 12.61 13.52 15.84
N ILE A 54 12.49 14.11 14.65
CA ILE A 54 13.57 14.80 13.94
C ILE A 54 13.10 16.22 13.63
N ALA A 55 13.89 17.23 13.99
CA ALA A 55 13.62 18.64 13.72
C ALA A 55 14.85 19.33 13.13
N PHE A 56 14.62 20.32 12.27
CA PHE A 56 15.69 21.19 11.76
C PHE A 56 15.66 22.53 12.50
N GLY A 57 16.80 22.91 13.09
CA GLY A 57 16.95 24.20 13.76
C GLY A 57 17.11 25.35 12.78
N LYS A 58 16.99 26.60 13.28
CA LYS A 58 17.27 27.82 12.50
C LYS A 58 18.73 27.94 12.06
N ASP A 59 19.60 27.16 12.68
CA ASP A 59 21.02 26.99 12.37
C ASP A 59 21.28 25.95 11.26
N GLY A 60 20.22 25.34 10.72
CA GLY A 60 20.31 24.31 9.67
C GLY A 60 20.77 22.94 10.16
N LYS A 61 20.90 22.74 11.49
CA LYS A 61 21.29 21.46 12.06
C LYS A 61 20.09 20.56 12.29
N LEU A 62 20.33 19.25 12.18
CA LEU A 62 19.37 18.20 12.48
C LEU A 62 19.45 17.88 13.97
N TYR A 63 18.32 18.01 14.66
CA TYR A 63 18.12 17.66 16.05
C TYR A 63 17.20 16.46 16.14
N THR A 64 17.52 15.56 17.07
CA THR A 64 16.74 14.34 17.23
C THR A 64 16.81 13.85 18.66
N THR A 65 15.77 13.14 19.10
CA THR A 65 15.69 12.58 20.45
C THR A 65 15.77 11.07 20.37
N VAL A 66 16.74 10.49 21.07
CA VAL A 66 16.88 9.03 21.21
C VAL A 66 16.22 8.55 22.50
N LEU A 67 16.00 7.23 22.63
CA LEU A 67 15.41 6.64 23.83
C LEU A 67 16.14 7.01 25.13
N SER A 68 17.47 7.18 25.08
CA SER A 68 18.26 7.59 26.25
C SER A 68 18.04 9.05 26.66
N GLY A 69 17.40 9.86 25.82
CA GLY A 69 17.15 11.29 26.06
C GLY A 69 18.35 12.20 25.83
N SER A 70 19.40 11.71 25.16
CA SER A 70 20.60 12.50 24.78
C SER A 70 20.44 13.31 23.51
#